data_AF-A0A950NFG2-F1
#
_entry.id   AF-A0A950NFG2-F1
#
_cell.length_a   1.000
_cell.length_b   1.000
_cell.length_c   1.000
_cell.angle_alpha   90.00
_cell.angle_beta   90.00
_cell.angle_gamma   90.00
#
_symmetry.space_group_name_H-M   'P 1'
#
loop_
_entity.id
_entity.type
_entity.pdbx_description
1 polymer ?
#
loop_
_entity_poly.entity_id
_entity_poly.type
_entity_poly.pdbx_seq_one_letter_code
_entity_poly.pdbx_strand_id
1 'polypeptide(L)'
;MISSPAAAQQRAPAPAPPGRRRRVLSVAQLARSYGLSALVFLLILGIWEAVSRGGLVAVYILPAPDQVITELYRDWSSVLRSATLVTLEEMFIGFLIAVAVGLGIAVLLHFSAIVRRALYPLLIASQAIPIVVLAPILAIIIGYSISS
;
A
#
# COMPACT_ATOMS: atom_id res chain seq x y z
N MET A 1 56.35 -36.23 -45.40
CA MET A 1 57.12 -35.12 -44.78
C MET A 1 56.22 -34.39 -43.79
N ILE A 2 56.57 -34.52 -42.51
CA ILE A 2 56.48 -33.55 -41.42
C ILE A 2 55.08 -33.12 -40.93
N SER A 3 54.69 -33.80 -39.85
CA SER A 3 53.81 -33.40 -38.75
C SER A 3 54.02 -31.95 -38.29
N SER A 4 52.95 -31.16 -38.16
CA SER A 4 52.96 -29.92 -37.37
C SER A 4 52.04 -30.06 -36.15
N PRO A 5 52.60 -30.17 -34.93
CA PRO A 5 51.86 -30.24 -33.68
C PRO A 5 51.62 -28.82 -33.10
N ALA A 6 50.71 -28.75 -32.12
CA ALA A 6 50.42 -27.58 -31.26
C ALA A 6 49.68 -26.43 -31.97
N ALA A 7 48.56 -25.93 -31.48
CA ALA A 7 48.06 -25.86 -30.13
C ALA A 7 46.56 -26.23 -30.16
N ALA A 8 46.06 -27.19 -29.39
CA ALA A 8 45.86 -26.99 -27.95
C ALA A 8 45.61 -25.51 -27.63
N GLN A 9 44.71 -24.88 -28.38
CA GLN A 9 44.17 -23.58 -28.08
C GLN A 9 43.40 -23.76 -26.80
N GLN A 10 44.14 -23.63 -25.69
CA GLN A 10 43.66 -23.36 -24.35
C GLN A 10 42.59 -22.28 -24.49
N ARG A 11 41.34 -22.71 -24.60
CA ARG A 11 40.20 -21.90 -24.24
C ARG A 11 40.43 -21.61 -22.77
N ALA A 12 41.02 -20.46 -22.48
CA ALA A 12 41.09 -19.95 -21.14
C ALA A 12 39.68 -20.07 -20.55
N PRO A 13 39.52 -20.65 -19.36
CA PRO A 13 38.22 -20.71 -18.72
C PRO A 13 37.67 -19.28 -18.68
N ALA A 14 36.44 -19.09 -19.17
CA ALA A 14 35.79 -17.79 -19.16
C ALA A 14 35.93 -17.19 -17.75
N PRO A 15 36.33 -15.92 -17.61
CA PRO A 15 36.55 -15.31 -16.30
C PRO A 15 35.28 -15.51 -15.46
N ALA A 16 35.43 -16.16 -14.31
CA ALA A 16 34.32 -16.39 -13.40
C ALA A 16 33.64 -15.05 -13.09
N PRO A 17 32.30 -14.96 -13.12
CA PRO A 17 31.62 -13.71 -12.81
C PRO A 17 32.09 -13.21 -11.45
N PRO A 18 32.39 -11.91 -11.29
CA PRO A 18 32.89 -11.38 -10.03
C PRO A 18 31.89 -11.75 -8.94
N GLY A 19 32.36 -12.51 -7.95
CA GLY A 19 31.54 -13.01 -6.86
C GLY A 19 30.76 -11.86 -6.26
N ARG A 20 29.43 -11.97 -6.32
CA ARG A 20 28.47 -10.97 -5.83
C ARG A 20 28.68 -10.84 -4.32
N ARG A 21 29.67 -10.03 -3.91
CA ARG A 21 29.97 -9.75 -2.50
C ARG A 21 28.67 -9.23 -1.89
N ARG A 22 28.03 -10.05 -1.06
CA ARG A 22 26.89 -9.64 -0.24
C ARG A 22 27.38 -8.46 0.60
N ARG A 23 27.08 -7.23 0.17
CA ARG A 23 27.22 -6.03 1.02
C ARG A 23 26.28 -6.24 2.18
N VAL A 24 26.82 -6.73 3.29
CA VAL A 24 26.12 -6.68 4.57
C VAL A 24 26.09 -5.20 4.93
N LEU A 25 24.96 -4.55 4.67
CA LEU A 25 24.79 -3.13 5.01
C LEU A 25 24.94 -3.01 6.52
N SER A 26 25.97 -2.30 6.98
CA SER A 26 26.22 -2.16 8.42
C SER A 26 25.16 -1.25 9.04
N VAL A 27 24.74 -1.54 10.27
CA VAL A 27 23.75 -0.74 11.01
C VAL A 27 24.15 0.74 11.06
N ALA A 28 25.46 1.03 11.14
CA ALA A 28 26.00 2.38 11.09
C ALA A 28 25.78 3.09 9.74
N GLN A 29 25.78 2.35 8.62
CA GLN A 29 25.48 2.90 7.30
C GLN A 29 23.98 3.20 7.15
N LEU A 30 23.11 2.32 7.67
CA LEU A 30 21.66 2.59 7.73
C LEU A 30 21.35 3.79 8.64
N ALA A 31 21.95 3.86 9.83
CA ALA A 31 21.75 4.98 10.75
C ALA A 31 22.16 6.32 10.11
N ARG A 32 23.25 6.33 9.31
CA ARG A 32 23.70 7.53 8.60
C ARG A 32 22.80 7.89 7.40
N SER A 33 22.20 6.91 6.72
CA SER A 33 21.26 7.18 5.61
C SER A 33 19.87 7.60 6.09
N TYR A 34 19.39 7.05 7.21
CA TYR A 34 18.06 7.33 7.76
C TYR A 34 18.06 8.41 8.85
N GLY A 35 19.23 8.83 9.35
CA GLY A 35 19.34 9.81 10.43
C GLY A 35 18.70 11.16 10.09
N LEU A 36 18.84 11.63 8.84
CA LEU A 36 18.18 12.85 8.38
C LEU A 36 16.65 12.68 8.35
N SER A 37 16.15 11.55 7.85
CA SER A 37 14.71 11.26 7.81
C SER A 37 14.12 11.15 9.22
N ALA A 38 14.81 10.49 10.14
CA ALA A 38 14.39 10.38 11.54
C ALA A 38 14.38 11.76 12.23
N LEU A 39 15.38 12.60 11.98
CA LEU A 39 15.42 13.96 12.52
C LEU A 39 14.24 14.79 12.01
N VAL A 40 13.96 14.76 10.70
CA VAL A 40 12.82 15.48 10.11
C VAL A 40 11.51 14.98 10.72
N PHE A 41 11.35 13.67 10.88
CA PHE A 41 10.16 13.08 11.49
C PHE A 41 9.96 13.55 12.94
N LEU A 42 11.02 13.50 13.76
CA LEU A 42 10.97 13.98 15.13
C LEU A 42 10.69 15.49 15.22
N LEU A 43 11.23 16.27 14.29
CA LEU A 43 10.96 17.71 14.22
C LEU A 43 9.49 17.99 13.88
N ILE A 44 8.89 17.22 12.97
CA ILE A 44 7.45 17.31 12.66
C ILE A 44 6.62 16.97 13.90
N LEU A 45 6.96 15.89 14.61
CA LEU A 45 6.27 15.52 15.86
C LEU A 45 6.41 16.60 16.93
N GLY A 46 7.60 17.19 17.07
CA GLY A 46 7.85 18.28 18.01
C GLY A 46 7.04 19.54 17.69
N ILE A 47 6.92 19.89 16.40
CA ILE A 47 6.06 21.00 15.96
C ILE A 47 4.59 20.69 16.26
N TRP A 48 4.12 19.48 15.97
CA TRP A 48 2.74 19.08 16.28
C TRP A 48 2.45 19.14 17.78
N GLU A 49 3.33 18.58 18.61
CA GLU A 49 3.25 18.65 20.07
C GLU A 49 3.20 20.12 20.56
N ALA A 50 4.07 20.97 20.03
CA ALA A 50 4.12 22.39 20.40
C ALA A 50 2.86 23.15 20.00
N VAL A 51 2.31 22.89 18.80
CA VAL A 51 1.08 23.54 18.31
C VAL A 51 -0.14 23.07 19.10
N SER A 52 -0.25 21.77 19.36
CA SER A 52 -1.37 21.18 20.12
C SER A 52 -1.39 21.66 21.57
N ARG A 53 -0.24 21.72 22.24
CA ARG A 53 -0.14 22.23 23.63
C ARG A 53 -0.12 23.75 23.74
N GLY A 54 0.25 24.45 22.67
CA GLY A 54 0.33 25.90 22.63
C GLY A 54 -1.02 26.62 22.62
N GLY A 55 -2.15 25.89 22.58
CA GLY A 55 -3.50 26.46 22.59
C GLY A 55 -3.90 27.20 21.30
N LEU A 56 -3.08 27.10 20.25
CA LEU A 56 -3.33 27.71 18.94
C LEU A 56 -4.49 27.02 18.19
N VAL A 57 -4.74 25.75 18.50
CA VAL A 57 -5.78 24.91 17.91
C VAL A 57 -6.53 24.20 19.02
N ALA A 58 -7.84 24.05 18.87
CA ALA A 58 -8.64 23.34 19.87
C ALA A 58 -8.22 21.86 19.98
N VAL A 59 -8.14 21.35 21.20
CA VAL A 59 -7.65 19.99 21.51
C VAL A 59 -8.45 18.89 20.81
N TYR A 60 -9.74 19.10 20.56
CA TYR A 60 -10.57 18.14 19.82
C TYR A 60 -10.30 18.12 18.31
N ILE A 61 -9.66 19.16 17.76
CA ILE A 61 -9.28 19.25 16.35
C ILE A 61 -7.87 18.67 16.16
N LEU A 62 -6.95 19.03 17.06
CA LEU A 62 -5.56 18.58 16.99
C LEU A 62 -5.03 18.21 18.39
N PRO A 63 -5.38 17.01 18.88
CA PRO A 63 -4.85 16.51 20.15
C PRO A 63 -3.34 16.30 20.05
N ALA A 64 -2.67 16.35 21.20
CA ALA A 64 -1.25 16.08 21.26
C ALA A 64 -0.96 14.59 20.96
N PRO A 65 0.14 14.26 20.26
CA PRO A 65 0.54 12.89 19.95
C PRO A 65 0.46 11.89 21.12
N ASP A 66 0.84 12.30 22.34
CA ASP A 66 0.75 11.47 23.54
C ASP A 66 -0.70 11.15 23.94
N GLN A 67 -1.60 12.13 23.79
CA GLN A 67 -3.02 11.96 24.06
C GLN A 67 -3.65 11.00 23.05
N VAL A 68 -3.28 11.10 21.77
CA VAL A 68 -3.74 10.17 20.73
C VAL A 68 -3.36 8.73 21.08
N ILE A 69 -2.12 8.50 21.50
CA ILE A 69 -1.66 7.16 21.90
C ILE A 69 -2.40 6.67 23.13
N THR A 70 -2.58 7.53 24.14
CA THR A 70 -3.26 7.18 25.39
C THR A 70 -4.71 6.78 25.14
N GLU A 71 -5.44 7.56 24.36
CA GLU A 71 -6.84 7.25 24.04
C GLU A 71 -6.96 6.05 23.09
N LEU A 72 -6.00 5.85 22.18
CA LEU A 72 -5.96 4.65 21.35
C LEU A 72 -5.89 3.37 22.23
N TYR A 73 -5.04 3.36 23.25
CA TYR A 73 -4.95 2.22 24.17
C TYR A 73 -6.18 2.08 25.05
N ARG A 74 -6.73 3.19 25.53
CA ARG A 74 -7.93 3.20 26.40
C ARG A 74 -9.16 2.66 25.65
N ASP A 75 -9.37 3.13 24.43
CA ASP A 75 -10.54 2.77 23.63
C ASP A 75 -10.36 1.48 22.83
N TRP A 76 -9.15 0.89 22.85
CA TRP A 76 -8.84 -0.35 22.14
C TRP A 76 -9.83 -1.46 22.50
N SER A 77 -10.00 -1.74 23.79
CA SER A 77 -10.86 -2.82 24.26
C SER A 77 -12.35 -2.49 24.24
N SER A 78 -12.73 -1.22 24.27
CA SER A 78 -14.13 -0.80 24.37
C SER A 78 -14.80 -0.72 22.99
N VAL A 79 -14.21 0.00 22.04
CA VAL A 79 -14.86 0.36 20.77
C VAL A 79 -13.97 0.11 19.56
N LEU A 80 -12.68 0.44 19.64
CA LEU A 80 -11.80 0.38 18.47
C LEU A 80 -11.61 -1.05 17.95
N ARG A 81 -11.50 -2.05 18.84
CA ARG A 81 -11.35 -3.45 18.42
C ARG A 81 -12.57 -3.95 17.66
N SER A 82 -13.78 -3.71 18.17
CA SER A 82 -15.00 -4.15 17.51
C SER A 82 -15.22 -3.39 16.19
N ALA A 83 -15.04 -2.07 16.19
CA ALA A 83 -15.13 -1.26 14.98
C ALA A 83 -14.13 -1.71 13.90
N THR A 84 -12.87 -1.98 14.28
CA THR A 84 -11.84 -2.47 13.36
C THR A 84 -12.23 -3.81 12.75
N LEU A 85 -12.78 -4.73 13.55
CA LEU A 85 -13.22 -6.04 13.07
C LEU A 85 -14.40 -5.91 12.09
N VAL A 86 -15.39 -5.07 12.40
CA VAL A 86 -16.53 -4.81 11.52
C VAL A 86 -16.05 -4.22 10.18
N THR A 87 -15.22 -3.18 10.20
CA THR A 87 -14.67 -2.59 8.97
C THR A 87 -13.86 -3.61 8.16
N LEU A 88 -13.11 -4.48 8.84
CA LEU A 88 -12.33 -5.51 8.18
C LEU A 88 -13.24 -6.55 7.51
N GLU A 89 -14.29 -6.99 8.19
CA GLU A 89 -15.31 -7.89 7.65
C GLU A 89 -16.01 -7.28 6.43
N GLU A 90 -16.49 -6.05 6.54
CA GLU A 90 -17.12 -5.31 5.43
C GLU A 90 -16.16 -5.18 4.24
N MET A 91 -14.90 -4.83 4.50
CA MET A 91 -13.86 -4.74 3.46
C MET A 91 -13.64 -6.09 2.78
N PHE A 92 -13.56 -7.19 3.54
CA PHE A 92 -13.35 -8.52 2.97
C PHE A 92 -14.51 -8.99 2.12
N ILE A 93 -15.75 -8.81 2.59
CA ILE A 93 -16.95 -9.18 1.83
C ILE A 93 -17.01 -8.37 0.54
N GLY A 94 -16.85 -7.04 0.63
CA GLY A 94 -16.84 -6.15 -0.53
C GLY A 94 -15.72 -6.50 -1.52
N PHE A 95 -14.52 -6.83 -1.02
CA PHE A 95 -13.39 -7.25 -1.83
C PHE A 95 -13.66 -8.56 -2.57
N LEU A 96 -14.20 -9.58 -1.90
CA LEU A 96 -14.51 -10.87 -2.52
C LEU A 96 -15.55 -10.71 -3.64
N ILE A 97 -16.59 -9.91 -3.41
CA ILE A 97 -17.60 -9.60 -4.43
C ILE A 97 -16.93 -8.87 -5.61
N ALA A 98 -16.12 -7.85 -5.35
CA ALA A 98 -15.42 -7.09 -6.39
C ALA A 98 -14.47 -7.97 -7.22
N VAL A 99 -13.73 -8.88 -6.58
CA VAL A 99 -12.84 -9.83 -7.26
C VAL A 99 -13.64 -10.80 -8.13
N ALA A 100 -14.72 -11.38 -7.61
CA ALA A 100 -15.55 -12.32 -8.38
C ALA A 100 -16.14 -11.65 -9.64
N VAL A 101 -16.71 -10.45 -9.49
CA VAL A 101 -17.25 -9.67 -10.60
C VAL A 101 -16.16 -9.23 -11.57
N GLY A 102 -15.05 -8.71 -11.05
CA GLY A 102 -13.92 -8.24 -11.86
C GLY A 102 -13.27 -9.35 -12.69
N LEU A 103 -13.08 -10.53 -12.10
CA LEU A 103 -12.61 -11.72 -12.81
C LEU A 103 -13.60 -12.17 -13.89
N GLY A 104 -14.90 -12.20 -13.56
CA GLY A 104 -15.95 -12.52 -14.52
C GLY A 104 -15.93 -11.60 -15.74
N ILE A 105 -15.83 -10.28 -15.51
CA ILE A 105 -15.69 -9.28 -16.57
C ILE A 105 -14.40 -9.53 -17.37
N ALA A 106 -13.25 -9.71 -16.70
CA ALA A 106 -11.97 -9.93 -17.36
C ALA A 106 -11.99 -11.16 -18.29
N VAL A 107 -12.57 -12.26 -17.84
CA VAL A 107 -12.79 -13.47 -18.65
C VAL A 107 -13.68 -13.16 -19.86
N LEU A 108 -14.76 -12.42 -19.69
CA LEU A 108 -15.67 -12.03 -20.77
C LEU A 108 -14.96 -11.16 -21.84
N LEU A 109 -14.11 -10.23 -21.41
CA LEU A 109 -13.30 -9.38 -22.28
C LEU A 109 -12.22 -10.16 -23.04
N HIS A 110 -11.70 -11.23 -22.42
CA HIS A 110 -10.71 -12.11 -23.03
C HIS A 110 -11.32 -12.88 -24.21
N PHE A 111 -12.49 -13.49 -24.02
CA PHE A 111 -13.11 -14.34 -25.02
C PHE A 111 -13.86 -13.59 -26.14
N SER A 112 -14.34 -12.36 -25.91
CA SER A 112 -15.13 -11.62 -26.91
C SER A 112 -14.56 -10.24 -27.24
N ALA A 113 -14.17 -10.06 -28.51
CA ALA A 113 -13.72 -8.77 -29.03
C ALA A 113 -14.84 -7.71 -29.06
N ILE A 114 -16.10 -8.13 -29.23
CA ILE A 114 -17.27 -7.24 -29.22
C ILE A 114 -17.50 -6.70 -27.81
N VAL A 115 -17.55 -7.60 -26.82
CA VAL A 115 -17.72 -7.24 -25.40
C VAL A 115 -16.56 -6.34 -24.96
N ARG A 116 -15.33 -6.66 -25.37
CA ARG A 116 -14.17 -5.80 -25.10
C ARG A 116 -14.34 -4.39 -25.64
N ARG A 117 -14.73 -4.23 -26.90
CA ARG A 117 -14.93 -2.88 -27.49
C ARG A 117 -16.06 -2.11 -26.80
N ALA A 118 -17.11 -2.79 -26.33
CA ALA A 118 -18.25 -2.15 -25.68
C ALA A 118 -17.98 -1.78 -24.20
N LEU A 119 -17.40 -2.69 -23.42
CA LEU A 119 -17.23 -2.50 -21.97
C LEU A 119 -15.97 -1.72 -21.61
N TYR A 120 -14.89 -1.83 -22.40
CA TYR A 120 -13.61 -1.20 -22.05
C TYR A 120 -13.72 0.32 -21.86
N PRO A 121 -14.44 1.09 -22.72
CA PRO A 121 -14.68 2.51 -22.48
C PRO A 121 -15.47 2.80 -21.18
N LEU A 122 -16.50 2.00 -20.89
CA LEU A 122 -17.31 2.15 -19.67
C LEU A 122 -16.49 1.86 -18.40
N LEU A 123 -15.62 0.85 -18.46
CA LEU A 123 -14.72 0.50 -17.35
C LEU A 123 -13.73 1.61 -17.06
N ILE A 124 -13.18 2.26 -18.08
CA ILE A 124 -12.26 3.39 -17.87
C ILE A 124 -13.02 4.61 -17.35
N ALA A 125 -14.22 4.88 -17.90
CA ALA A 125 -15.05 5.98 -17.45
C ALA A 125 -15.47 5.84 -15.97
N SER A 126 -15.75 4.63 -15.51
CA SER A 126 -16.13 4.39 -14.11
C SER A 126 -15.01 4.73 -13.12
N GLN A 127 -13.74 4.55 -13.51
CA GLN A 127 -12.59 4.90 -12.66
C GLN A 127 -12.41 6.40 -12.44
N ALA A 128 -13.03 7.24 -13.29
CA ALA A 128 -12.95 8.69 -13.16
C ALA A 128 -13.94 9.24 -12.10
N ILE A 129 -14.88 8.43 -11.63
CA ILE A 129 -15.91 8.87 -10.68
C ILE A 129 -15.32 8.96 -9.27
N PRO A 130 -15.33 10.13 -8.61
CA PRO A 130 -14.81 10.27 -7.25
C PRO A 130 -15.67 9.51 -6.23
N ILE A 131 -15.01 8.85 -5.27
CA ILE A 131 -15.72 8.08 -4.22
C ILE A 131 -16.62 8.94 -3.33
N VAL A 132 -16.27 10.21 -3.11
CA VAL A 132 -17.08 11.17 -2.33
C VAL A 132 -18.47 11.39 -2.93
N VAL A 133 -18.62 11.23 -4.25
CA VAL A 133 -19.92 11.35 -4.95
C VAL A 133 -20.70 10.03 -4.89
N LEU A 134 -20.00 8.90 -4.89
CA LEU A 134 -20.61 7.57 -4.86
C LEU A 134 -21.22 7.23 -3.50
N ALA A 135 -20.56 7.62 -2.40
CA ALA A 135 -21.00 7.32 -1.04
C ALA A 135 -22.50 7.65 -0.78
N PRO A 136 -22.99 8.89 -1.03
CA PRO A 136 -24.40 9.21 -0.81
C PRO A 136 -25.36 8.48 -1.76
N ILE A 137 -24.98 8.24 -3.02
CA ILE A 137 -25.83 7.52 -3.99
C ILE A 137 -26.02 6.06 -3.56
N LEU A 138 -24.93 5.41 -3.16
CA LEU A 138 -24.97 4.04 -2.66
C LEU A 138 -25.81 3.93 -1.38
N ALA A 139 -25.69 4.90 -0.47
CA ALA A 139 -26.52 4.95 0.74
C ALA A 139 -28.03 5.06 0.43
N ILE A 140 -28.42 5.81 -0.60
CA ILE A 140 -29.82 5.91 -1.03
C ILE A 140 -30.32 4.60 -1.65
N ILE A 141 -29.49 3.93 -2.45
CA ILE A 141 -29.90 2.71 -3.18
C ILE A 141 -29.94 1.49 -2.27
N ILE A 142 -28.96 1.35 -1.37
CA ILE A 142 -28.80 0.19 -0.48
C ILE A 142 -29.57 0.38 0.84
N GLY A 143 -29.83 1.63 1.24
CA GLY A 143 -30.39 1.98 2.54
C GLY A 143 -29.31 2.07 3.62
N TYR A 144 -29.56 2.87 4.65
CA TYR A 144 -28.60 3.14 5.75
C TYR A 144 -28.41 1.99 6.75
N SER A 145 -29.07 0.83 6.57
CA SER A 145 -28.99 -0.28 7.52
C SER A 145 -29.13 -1.64 6.84
N ILE A 146 -28.10 -2.49 7.00
CA ILE A 146 -28.14 -3.92 6.70
C ILE A 146 -28.27 -4.78 7.99
N SER A 147 -28.56 -4.19 9.15
CA SER A 147 -28.76 -4.94 10.39
C SER A 147 -29.65 -4.22 11.39
N SER A 148 -30.80 -4.83 11.68
CA SER A 148 -31.43 -4.84 13.01
C SER A 148 -30.47 -5.33 14.09
#